data_AF-A0A0M1JFS2-F1
#
_entry.id   AF-A0A0M1JFS2-F1
#
_cell.length_a   1.000
_cell.length_b   1.000
_cell.length_c   1.000
_cell.angle_alpha   90.00
_cell.angle_beta   90.00
_cell.angle_gamma   90.00
#
_symmetry.space_group_name_H-M   'P 1'
#
loop_
_entity.id
_entity.type
_entity.pdbx_description
1 polymer ?
#
loop_
_entity_poly.entity_id
_entity_poly.type
_entity_poly.pdbx_seq_one_letter_code
_entity_poly.pdbx_strand_id
1 'polypeptide(L)'
;MLALEINNPEIERIFQTKFNSNKNQFINFIQDSLKNLEHINDEEFQFKKINPKQNTYHMIFVDENTELSNPFESVISVASFAQLLREKAYR
;
A
#
# COMPACT_ATOMS: atom_id res chain seq x y z
N MET A 1 28.66 20.31 -13.52
CA MET A 1 27.67 19.27 -13.87
C MET A 1 26.63 19.24 -12.77
N LEU A 2 25.36 19.56 -13.04
CA LEU A 2 24.29 19.38 -12.04
C LEU A 2 24.00 17.88 -11.92
N ALA A 3 24.35 17.26 -10.79
CA ALA A 3 23.87 15.93 -10.45
C ALA A 3 22.36 16.01 -10.12
N LEU A 4 21.58 15.06 -10.60
CA LEU A 4 20.16 14.95 -10.22
C LEU A 4 20.11 14.15 -8.93
N GLU A 5 19.81 14.80 -7.80
CA GLU A 5 19.63 14.13 -6.52
C GLU A 5 18.15 13.72 -6.39
N ILE A 6 17.89 12.41 -6.37
CA ILE A 6 16.54 11.85 -6.21
C ILE A 6 16.41 11.33 -4.78
N ASN A 7 15.68 12.07 -3.93
CA ASN A 7 15.55 11.74 -2.50
C ASN A 7 14.46 10.69 -2.20
N ASN A 8 13.83 10.10 -3.23
CA ASN A 8 12.80 9.09 -3.08
C ASN A 8 13.26 7.77 -3.72
N PRO A 9 13.37 6.66 -2.95
CA PRO A 9 13.93 5.40 -3.43
C PRO A 9 13.09 4.74 -4.54
N GLU A 10 11.78 4.97 -4.57
CA GLU A 10 10.91 4.44 -5.63
C GLU A 10 11.14 5.20 -6.95
N ILE A 11 11.28 6.52 -6.88
CA ILE A 11 11.58 7.36 -8.04
C ILE A 11 12.96 7.05 -8.59
N GLU A 12 13.93 6.81 -7.71
CA GLU A 12 15.28 6.40 -8.11
C GLU A 12 15.27 5.04 -8.83
N ARG A 13 14.50 4.07 -8.32
CA ARG A 13 14.31 2.79 -9.00
C ARG A 13 13.68 2.96 -10.37
N ILE A 14 12.67 3.83 -10.52
CA ILE A 14 12.05 4.10 -11.82
C ILE A 14 13.05 4.77 -12.78
N PHE A 15 13.83 5.72 -12.29
CA PHE A 15 14.89 6.39 -13.06
C PHE A 15 15.92 5.38 -13.60
N GLN A 16 16.35 4.43 -12.78
CA GLN A 16 17.30 3.39 -13.18
C GLN A 16 16.67 2.36 -14.14
N THR A 17 15.46 1.88 -13.85
CA THR A 17 14.83 0.75 -14.58
C THR A 17 14.12 1.15 -15.88
N LYS A 18 13.36 2.26 -15.86
CA LYS A 18 12.51 2.67 -16.98
C LYS A 18 13.22 3.65 -17.92
N PHE A 19 14.11 4.46 -17.35
CA PHE A 19 14.83 5.50 -18.10
C PHE A 19 16.31 5.18 -18.30
N ASN A 20 16.79 4.02 -17.82
CA ASN A 20 18.20 3.58 -17.96
C ASN A 20 19.20 4.67 -17.50
N SER A 21 18.87 5.38 -16.41
CA SER A 21 19.65 6.51 -15.89
C SER A 21 19.84 7.68 -16.88
N ASN A 22 19.00 7.76 -17.92
CA ASN A 22 18.99 8.87 -18.87
C ASN A 22 18.26 10.09 -18.28
N LYS A 23 19.06 11.02 -17.75
CA LYS A 23 18.58 12.27 -17.13
C LYS A 23 17.66 13.09 -18.03
N ASN A 24 17.99 13.22 -19.32
CA ASN A 24 17.22 14.09 -20.23
C ASN A 24 15.83 13.52 -20.51
N GLN A 25 15.73 12.20 -20.72
CA GLN A 25 14.44 11.54 -20.93
C GLN A 25 13.57 11.62 -19.68
N PHE A 26 14.17 11.45 -18.50
CA PHE A 26 13.46 11.56 -17.24
C PHE A 26 12.94 12.98 -16.98
N ILE A 27 13.76 14.01 -17.23
CA ILE A 27 13.34 15.41 -17.09
C ILE A 27 12.21 15.75 -18.07
N ASN A 28 12.32 15.34 -19.34
CA ASN A 28 11.27 15.57 -20.32
C ASN A 28 9.96 14.89 -19.91
N PHE A 29 10.03 13.66 -19.41
CA PHE A 29 8.87 12.94 -18.89
C PHE A 29 8.18 13.69 -17.73
N ILE A 30 8.96 14.22 -16.78
CA ILE A 30 8.42 15.03 -15.67
C ILE A 30 7.76 16.30 -16.22
N GLN A 31 8.44 17.02 -17.12
CA GLN A 31 7.93 18.27 -17.68
C GLN A 31 6.63 18.07 -18.47
N ASP A 32 6.54 17.01 -19.28
CA ASP A 32 5.33 16.68 -20.03
C ASP A 32 4.19 16.29 -19.08
N SER A 33 4.49 15.53 -18.04
CA SER A 33 3.50 15.15 -17.01
C SER A 33 2.96 16.38 -16.27
N LEU A 34 3.82 17.34 -15.92
CA LEU A 34 3.43 18.58 -15.25
C LEU A 34 2.58 19.48 -16.15
N LYS A 35 2.94 19.64 -17.42
CA LYS A 35 2.13 20.41 -18.39
C LYS A 35 0.73 19.82 -18.55
N ASN A 36 0.63 18.49 -18.58
CA ASN A 36 -0.67 17.82 -18.65
C ASN A 36 -1.50 18.06 -17.38
N LEU A 37 -0.88 18.20 -16.21
CA LEU A 37 -1.57 18.53 -14.95
C LEU A 37 -2.07 19.98 -14.90
N GLU A 38 -1.34 20.93 -15.48
CA GLU A 38 -1.78 22.34 -15.58
C GLU A 38 -3.08 22.47 -16.41
N HIS A 39 -3.33 21.55 -17.33
CA HIS A 39 -4.56 21.48 -18.13
C HIS A 39 -5.72 20.69 -17.48
N ILE A 40 -5.51 20.06 -16.31
CA ILE A 40 -6.56 19.28 -15.60
C ILE A 40 -7.35 20.16 -14.60
N ASN A 41 -6.92 21.40 -14.35
CA ASN A 41 -7.56 22.27 -13.34
C ASN A 41 -9.00 22.73 -13.67
N ASP A 42 -9.55 22.40 -14.84
CA ASP A 42 -10.94 22.73 -15.20
C ASP A 42 -11.89 21.52 -15.15
N GLU A 43 -11.41 20.30 -14.91
CA GLU A 43 -12.27 19.13 -14.76
C GLU A 43 -12.51 18.84 -13.27
N GLU A 44 -13.59 19.42 -12.75
CA GLU A 44 -14.18 19.12 -11.44
C GLU A 44 -14.14 17.61 -11.19
N PHE A 45 -13.46 17.19 -10.12
CA PHE A 45 -13.22 15.79 -9.78
C PHE A 45 -14.57 15.06 -9.63
N GLN A 46 -15.05 14.42 -10.69
CA GLN A 46 -16.35 13.72 -10.69
C GLN A 46 -16.22 12.42 -9.88
N PHE A 47 -16.55 12.47 -8.59
CA PHE A 47 -16.67 11.26 -7.78
C PHE A 47 -17.80 10.40 -8.33
N LYS A 48 -17.45 9.29 -8.99
CA LYS A 48 -18.42 8.30 -9.43
C LYS A 48 -19.07 7.67 -8.20
N LYS A 49 -20.36 7.94 -7.97
CA LYS A 49 -21.13 7.35 -6.87
C LYS A 49 -21.15 5.82 -7.04
N ILE A 50 -20.48 5.12 -6.13
CA ILE A 50 -20.36 3.66 -6.19
C ILE A 50 -21.60 3.03 -5.55
N ASN A 51 -22.17 2.00 -6.16
CA ASN A 51 -23.31 1.27 -5.59
C ASN A 51 -22.80 0.29 -4.51
N PRO A 52 -23.18 0.48 -3.23
CA PRO A 52 -22.70 -0.38 -2.15
C PRO A 52 -23.10 -1.85 -2.33
N LYS A 53 -24.22 -2.15 -3.01
CA LYS A 53 -24.62 -3.55 -3.28
C LYS A 53 -23.65 -4.27 -4.22
N GLN A 54 -23.06 -3.56 -5.18
CA GLN A 54 -22.10 -4.13 -6.15
C GLN A 54 -20.69 -4.26 -5.57
N ASN A 55 -20.38 -3.50 -4.52
CA ASN A 55 -19.08 -3.50 -3.85
C ASN A 55 -19.13 -4.17 -2.47
N THR A 56 -20.12 -5.03 -2.25
CA THR A 56 -20.16 -5.85 -1.05
C THR A 56 -19.06 -6.90 -1.20
N TYR A 57 -17.94 -6.73 -0.50
CA TYR A 57 -16.94 -7.78 -0.40
C TYR A 57 -17.61 -9.01 0.20
N HIS A 58 -17.78 -10.06 -0.61
CA HIS A 58 -18.21 -11.34 -0.11
C HIS A 58 -17.07 -11.89 0.75
N MET A 59 -17.34 -12.12 2.04
CA MET A 59 -16.41 -12.87 2.86
C MET A 59 -16.27 -14.25 2.23
N ILE A 60 -15.08 -14.55 1.72
CA ILE A 60 -14.77 -15.87 1.21
C ILE A 60 -14.76 -16.78 2.43
N PHE A 61 -15.66 -17.75 2.47
CA PHE A 61 -15.63 -18.78 3.51
C PHE A 61 -14.29 -19.51 3.37
N VAL A 62 -13.44 -19.35 4.39
CA VAL A 62 -12.15 -20.03 4.46
C VAL A 62 -12.45 -21.50 4.74
N ASP A 63 -11.91 -22.39 3.91
CA ASP A 63 -12.01 -23.85 4.07
C ASP A 63 -11.50 -24.25 5.47
N GLU A 64 -12.19 -25.16 6.15
CA GLU A 64 -11.86 -25.64 7.51
C GLU A 64 -10.42 -26.18 7.61
N ASN A 65 -9.82 -26.53 6.46
CA ASN A 65 -8.46 -27.08 6.36
C ASN A 65 -7.36 -26.03 6.16
N THR A 66 -7.71 -24.74 6.13
CA THR A 66 -6.70 -23.67 5.97
C THR A 66 -6.08 -23.36 7.32
N GLU A 67 -4.77 -23.56 7.49
CA GLU A 67 -4.06 -23.18 8.72
C GLU A 67 -4.30 -21.69 9.00
N LEU A 68 -5.10 -21.41 10.03
CA LEU A 68 -5.34 -20.06 10.49
C LEU A 68 -4.03 -19.49 11.04
N SER A 69 -3.72 -18.24 10.71
CA SER A 69 -2.57 -17.51 11.27
C SER A 69 -2.65 -17.29 12.78
N ASN A 70 -3.76 -17.70 13.41
CA ASN A 70 -3.94 -17.65 14.84
C ASN A 70 -3.01 -18.67 15.51
N PRO A 71 -2.03 -18.23 16.32
CA PRO A 71 -1.11 -19.13 17.01
C PRO A 71 -1.78 -19.94 18.13
N PHE A 72 -3.06 -19.68 18.42
CA PHE A 72 -3.82 -20.35 19.47
C PHE A 72 -4.79 -21.37 18.89
N GLU A 73 -4.61 -22.63 19.28
CA GLU A 73 -5.45 -23.77 18.86
C GLU A 73 -6.90 -23.65 19.36
N SER A 74 -7.12 -22.94 20.48
CA SER A 74 -8.46 -22.73 21.04
C SER A 74 -8.58 -21.46 21.87
N VAL A 75 -9.81 -21.01 22.11
CA VAL A 75 -10.11 -19.87 22.99
C VAL A 75 -9.58 -20.11 24.42
N ILE A 76 -9.57 -21.36 24.88
CA ILE A 76 -9.04 -21.73 26.20
C ILE A 76 -7.53 -21.43 26.26
N SER A 77 -6.78 -21.75 25.20
CA SER A 77 -5.34 -21.46 25.14
C SER A 77 -5.02 -19.97 25.18
N VAL A 78 -5.89 -19.13 24.58
CA VAL A 78 -5.78 -17.67 24.67
C VAL A 78 -5.96 -17.19 26.12
N ALA A 79 -6.98 -17.72 26.81
CA ALA A 79 -7.27 -17.33 28.20
C ALA A 79 -6.12 -17.71 29.15
N SER A 80 -5.57 -18.92 29.02
CA SER A 80 -4.42 -19.37 29.82
C SER A 80 -3.17 -18.54 29.55
N PHE A 81 -2.89 -18.20 28.29
CA PHE A 81 -1.76 -17.33 27.95
C PHE A 81 -1.91 -15.92 28.53
N ALA A 82 -3.11 -15.33 28.43
CA ALA A 82 -3.40 -14.02 29.00
C ALA A 82 -3.24 -14.00 30.53
N GLN A 83 -3.67 -15.06 31.21
CA GLN A 83 -3.47 -15.19 32.66
C GLN A 83 -1.98 -15.26 33.02
N LEU A 84 -1.20 -16.07 32.29
CA LEU A 84 0.23 -16.22 32.52
C LEU A 84 0.98 -14.90 32.29
N LEU A 85 0.62 -14.12 31.27
CA LEU A 85 1.16 -12.78 31.05
C LEU A 85 0.86 -11.85 32.23
N ARG A 86 -0.37 -11.87 32.74
CA ARG A 86 -0.76 -11.06 33.90
C ARG A 86 0.09 -11.43 35.12
N GLU A 87 0.20 -12.72 35.44
CA GLU A 87 0.96 -13.19 36.60
C GLU A 87 2.46 -12.85 36.50
N LYS A 88 3.03 -12.91 35.29
CA LYS A 88 4.42 -12.49 35.05
C LYS A 88 4.63 -10.99 35.13
N ALA A 89 3.64 -10.17 34.76
CA ALA A 89 3.72 -8.71 34.86
C ALA A 89 3.62 -8.20 36.30
N TYR A 90 3.03 -8.97 37.20
CA TYR A 90 2.92 -8.65 38.63
C TYR A 90 4.11 -9.15 39.48
N ARG A 91 5.05 -9.90 38.89
CA ARG A 91 6.34 -10.26 39.50
C ARG A 91 7.43 -9.32 39.04
#